data_AF-A0A2K2DQ93-F1
#
_entry.id   AF-A0A2K2DQ93-F1
#
_cell.length_a   1.000
_cell.length_b   1.000
_cell.length_c   1.000
_cell.angle_alpha   90.00
_cell.angle_beta   90.00
_cell.angle_gamma   90.00
#
_symmetry.space_group_name_H-M   'P 1'
#
loop_
_entity.id
_entity.type
_entity.pdbx_description
1 polymer ?
#
loop_
_entity_poly.entity_id
_entity_poly.type
_entity_poly.pdbx_seq_one_letter_code
_entity_poly.pdbx_strand_id
1 'polypeptide(L)'
;MEIERLPEELLMEVISRTSPQDACRAAAVSQSLRAAADSDAVWSRFLPRDLPRLAENEIPSAPLSSKGLFQRLVALPALLPGELVSMRLDRATGAKCHTLSARALNISWGDTPYYWRWIHVDVDDY
;
A
#
# COMPACT_ATOMS: atom_id res chain seq x y z
N MET A 1 -4.67 0.53 -33.83
CA MET A 1 -4.43 -0.86 -33.34
C MET A 1 -5.78 -1.44 -32.89
N GLU A 2 -6.09 -2.73 -33.07
CA GLU A 2 -7.42 -3.31 -32.74
C GLU A 2 -7.89 -3.02 -31.30
N ILE A 3 -6.95 -2.89 -30.36
CA ILE A 3 -7.22 -2.60 -28.94
C ILE A 3 -7.80 -1.19 -28.70
N GLU A 4 -7.56 -0.23 -29.61
CA GLU A 4 -8.09 1.14 -29.52
C GLU A 4 -9.56 1.24 -29.93
N ARG A 5 -10.13 0.16 -30.49
CA ARG A 5 -11.55 0.08 -30.86
C ARG A 5 -12.42 -0.45 -29.71
N LEU A 6 -11.81 -0.91 -28.62
CA LEU A 6 -12.53 -1.38 -27.45
C LEU A 6 -13.06 -0.18 -26.63
N PRO A 7 -14.28 -0.29 -26.07
CA PRO A 7 -14.77 0.67 -25.08
C PRO A 7 -13.81 0.80 -23.90
N GLU A 8 -13.64 2.02 -23.40
CA GLU A 8 -12.76 2.31 -22.27
C GLU A 8 -13.17 1.54 -21.01
N GLU A 9 -14.46 1.30 -20.81
CA GLU A 9 -14.99 0.55 -19.68
C GLU A 9 -14.52 -0.92 -19.67
N LEU A 10 -14.37 -1.53 -20.84
CA LEU A 10 -13.82 -2.89 -20.94
C LEU A 10 -12.34 -2.92 -20.62
N LEU A 11 -11.59 -1.90 -21.07
CA LEU A 11 -10.17 -1.76 -20.73
C LEU A 11 -10.01 -1.59 -19.21
N MET A 12 -10.79 -0.70 -18.59
CA MET A 12 -10.78 -0.50 -17.14
C MET A 12 -11.11 -1.80 -16.39
N GLU A 13 -12.18 -2.51 -16.76
CA GLU A 13 -12.57 -3.75 -16.07
C GLU A 13 -11.47 -4.83 -16.17
N VAL A 14 -10.87 -5.01 -17.36
CA VAL A 14 -9.78 -5.98 -17.55
C VAL A 14 -8.55 -5.57 -16.74
N ILE A 15 -8.11 -4.32 -16.83
CA ILE A 15 -6.92 -3.83 -16.12
C ILE A 15 -7.13 -3.91 -14.61
N SER A 16 -8.33 -3.60 -14.10
CA SER A 16 -8.68 -3.69 -12.67
C SER A 16 -8.57 -5.09 -12.07
N ARG A 17 -8.50 -6.14 -12.91
CA ARG A 17 -8.31 -7.54 -12.51
C ARG A 17 -6.85 -8.00 -12.59
N THR A 18 -5.95 -7.14 -13.01
CA THR A 18 -4.51 -7.43 -13.09
C THR A 18 -3.79 -6.96 -11.82
N SER A 19 -2.46 -6.92 -11.83
CA SER A 19 -1.67 -6.34 -10.73
C SER A 19 -1.44 -4.84 -10.94
N PRO A 20 -1.14 -4.07 -9.87
CA PRO A 20 -0.69 -2.67 -10.00
C PRO A 20 0.50 -2.50 -10.94
N GLN A 21 1.43 -3.45 -10.93
CA GLN A 21 2.57 -3.46 -11.84
C GLN A 21 2.14 -3.63 -13.31
N ASP A 22 1.20 -4.54 -13.59
CA ASP A 22 0.72 -4.77 -14.95
C ASP A 22 -0.12 -3.60 -15.46
N ALA A 23 -0.91 -2.95 -14.60
CA ALA A 23 -1.59 -1.71 -14.93
C ALA A 23 -0.59 -0.60 -15.36
N CYS A 24 0.53 -0.46 -14.63
CA CYS A 24 1.58 0.49 -15.00
C CYS A 24 2.25 0.14 -16.33
N ARG A 25 2.45 -1.15 -16.62
CA ARG A 25 2.96 -1.61 -17.93
C ARG A 25 1.97 -1.33 -19.04
N ALA A 26 0.68 -1.59 -18.83
CA ALA A 26 -0.38 -1.29 -19.80
C ALA A 26 -0.42 0.21 -20.14
N ALA A 27 -0.30 1.08 -19.13
CA ALA A 27 -0.26 2.52 -19.31
C ALA A 27 0.91 3.04 -20.18
N ALA A 28 1.98 2.26 -20.32
CA ALA A 28 3.12 2.60 -21.16
C ALA A 28 2.88 2.28 -22.65
N VAL A 29 1.90 1.44 -22.99
CA VAL A 29 1.69 0.92 -24.35
C VAL A 29 0.99 1.92 -25.27
N SER A 30 -0.08 2.57 -24.80
CA SER A 30 -0.85 3.54 -25.60
C SER A 30 -1.52 4.60 -24.73
N GLN A 31 -2.03 5.67 -25.35
CA GLN A 31 -2.78 6.71 -24.63
C GLN A 31 -4.12 6.20 -24.09
N SER A 32 -4.82 5.35 -24.86
CA SER A 32 -6.09 4.74 -24.43
C SER A 32 -5.91 3.81 -23.23
N LEU A 33 -4.87 2.97 -23.24
CA LEU A 33 -4.55 2.11 -22.11
C LEU A 33 -4.09 2.91 -20.89
N ARG A 34 -3.37 4.02 -21.10
CA ARG A 34 -2.99 4.93 -20.01
C ARG A 34 -4.20 5.56 -19.34
N ALA A 35 -5.15 6.09 -20.12
CA ALA A 35 -6.37 6.68 -19.59
C ALA A 35 -7.15 5.68 -18.72
N ALA A 36 -7.39 4.48 -19.24
CA ALA A 36 -8.07 3.42 -18.51
C ALA A 36 -7.27 2.97 -17.26
N ALA A 37 -5.96 2.74 -17.40
CA ALA A 37 -5.10 2.23 -16.33
C ALA A 37 -4.91 3.24 -15.18
N ASP A 38 -4.97 4.54 -15.46
CA ASP A 38 -4.81 5.59 -14.46
C ASP A 38 -6.12 6.00 -13.77
N SER A 39 -7.24 5.40 -14.17
CA SER A 39 -8.57 5.68 -13.59
C SER A 39 -8.69 5.22 -12.12
N ASP A 40 -9.43 5.99 -11.32
CA ASP A 40 -9.72 5.60 -9.93
C ASP A 40 -10.56 4.32 -9.84
N ALA A 41 -11.37 4.01 -10.87
CA ALA A 41 -12.11 2.75 -10.95
C ALA A 41 -11.18 1.52 -10.96
N VAL A 42 -10.03 1.62 -11.64
CA VAL A 42 -8.98 0.60 -11.63
C VAL A 42 -8.26 0.57 -10.29
N TRP A 43 -7.73 1.72 -9.85
CA TRP A 43 -6.87 1.77 -8.66
C TRP A 43 -7.61 1.50 -7.35
N SER A 44 -8.92 1.76 -7.27
CA SER A 44 -9.74 1.38 -6.12
C SER A 44 -9.83 -0.14 -5.92
N ARG A 45 -9.64 -0.96 -6.97
CA ARG A 45 -9.57 -2.42 -6.84
C ARG A 45 -8.22 -2.93 -6.33
N PHE A 46 -7.16 -2.16 -6.54
CA PHE A 46 -5.82 -2.48 -6.03
C PHE A 46 -5.62 -2.08 -4.58
N LEU A 47 -6.47 -1.18 -4.06
CA LEU A 47 -6.47 -0.80 -2.67
C LEU A 47 -7.21 -1.84 -1.82
N PRO A 48 -6.73 -2.11 -0.59
CA PRO A 48 -7.50 -2.90 0.36
C PRO A 48 -8.83 -2.23 0.71
N ARG A 49 -9.92 -3.00 0.72
CA ARG A 49 -11.26 -2.49 1.06
C ARG A 49 -11.39 -2.05 2.53
N ASP A 50 -10.66 -2.74 3.39
CA ASP A 50 -10.52 -2.53 4.82
C ASP A 50 -9.21 -1.78 5.10
N LEU A 51 -8.95 -0.72 4.33
CA LEU A 51 -7.93 0.23 4.70
C LEU A 51 -8.15 0.58 6.17
N PRO A 52 -7.17 0.31 7.06
CA PRO A 52 -7.24 0.77 8.43
C PRO A 52 -7.67 2.23 8.39
N ARG A 53 -8.35 2.73 9.42
CA ARG A 53 -8.29 4.16 9.68
C ARG A 53 -6.84 4.44 10.05
N LEU A 54 -5.98 4.52 9.02
CA LEU A 54 -4.59 4.95 9.10
C LEU A 54 -4.69 6.20 9.94
N ALA A 55 -3.92 6.25 11.02
CA ALA A 55 -4.00 7.32 12.01
C ALA A 55 -4.37 8.61 11.29
N GLU A 56 -5.53 9.19 11.62
CA GLU A 56 -6.18 10.29 10.88
C GLU A 56 -5.25 11.51 10.65
N ASN A 57 -4.06 11.47 11.26
CA ASN A 57 -2.97 12.43 11.23
C ASN A 57 -1.88 12.18 10.16
N GLU A 58 -1.82 11.01 9.50
CA GLU A 58 -0.72 10.66 8.56
C GLU A 58 -1.11 10.70 7.07
N ILE A 59 -2.42 10.75 6.77
CA ILE A 59 -2.91 10.93 5.41
C ILE A 59 -2.96 12.45 5.14
N PRO A 60 -2.37 12.95 4.03
CA PRO A 60 -2.48 14.36 3.68
C PRO A 60 -3.95 14.81 3.63
N SER A 61 -4.22 16.02 4.15
CA SER A 61 -5.58 16.61 4.22
C SER A 61 -6.25 16.82 2.84
N ALA A 62 -5.49 16.69 1.74
CA ALA A 62 -6.02 16.77 0.38
C ALA A 62 -6.63 15.41 -0.05
N PRO A 63 -7.70 15.42 -0.88
CA PRO A 63 -8.21 14.18 -1.47
C PRO A 63 -7.15 13.58 -2.40
N LEU A 64 -6.55 12.47 -2.00
CA LEU A 64 -5.69 11.67 -2.88
C LEU A 64 -6.58 10.85 -3.81
N SER A 65 -6.20 10.77 -5.09
CA SER A 65 -6.73 9.73 -5.99
C SER A 65 -6.42 8.35 -5.44
N SER A 66 -7.13 7.32 -5.89
CA SER A 66 -6.88 5.93 -5.47
C SER A 66 -5.43 5.51 -5.80
N LYS A 67 -4.91 5.96 -6.95
CA LYS A 67 -3.51 5.78 -7.34
C LYS A 67 -2.55 6.52 -6.40
N GLY A 68 -2.86 7.76 -6.04
CA GLY A 68 -2.07 8.54 -5.09
C GLY A 68 -2.02 7.89 -3.72
N LEU A 69 -3.15 7.40 -3.21
CA LEU A 69 -3.23 6.69 -1.93
C LEU A 69 -2.42 5.39 -1.96
N PHE A 70 -2.49 4.63 -3.07
CA PHE A 70 -1.65 3.46 -3.25
C PHE A 70 -0.15 3.81 -3.18
N GLN A 71 0.27 4.84 -3.91
CA GLN A 71 1.67 5.30 -3.90
C GLN A 71 2.14 5.75 -2.52
N ARG A 72 1.27 6.45 -1.77
CA ARG A 72 1.51 6.87 -0.39
C ARG A 72 1.80 5.67 0.52
N LEU A 73 0.97 4.62 0.44
CA LEU A 73 1.07 3.41 1.26
C LEU A 73 2.21 2.48 0.87
N VAL A 74 2.69 2.58 -0.38
CA VAL A 74 3.93 1.93 -0.78
C VAL A 74 5.14 2.69 -0.22
N ALA A 75 5.09 4.02 -0.23
CA ALA A 75 6.23 4.87 0.14
C ALA A 75 6.44 4.97 1.66
N LEU A 76 5.37 5.08 2.44
CA LEU A 76 5.45 5.17 3.89
C LEU A 76 4.54 4.11 4.53
N PRO A 77 5.07 3.31 5.48
CA PRO A 77 4.25 2.50 6.34
C PRO A 77 3.32 3.37 7.16
N ALA A 78 2.05 2.99 7.24
CA ALA A 78 1.08 3.61 8.13
C ALA A 78 1.01 2.83 9.44
N LEU A 79 1.03 3.56 10.56
CA LEU A 79 0.88 2.96 11.89
C LEU A 79 -0.57 2.50 12.11
N LEU A 80 -0.70 1.26 12.59
CA LEU A 80 -1.98 0.73 13.05
C LEU A 80 -2.27 1.16 14.50
N PRO A 81 -3.52 1.07 14.96
CA PRO A 81 -3.87 1.37 16.35
C PRO A 81 -2.95 0.63 17.33
N GLY A 82 -2.39 1.37 18.30
CA GLY A 82 -1.42 0.87 19.27
C GLY A 82 0.04 0.99 18.84
N GLU A 83 0.35 1.47 17.63
CA GLU A 83 1.69 1.85 17.13
C GLU A 83 2.77 0.75 17.14
N LEU A 84 2.43 -0.47 17.55
CA LEU A 84 3.34 -1.61 17.55
C LEU A 84 3.35 -2.36 16.22
N VAL A 85 2.47 -2.00 15.29
CA VAL A 85 2.37 -2.60 13.97
C VAL A 85 2.26 -1.49 12.94
N SER A 86 3.08 -1.54 11.90
CA SER A 86 2.90 -0.71 10.71
C SER A 86 2.50 -1.55 9.52
N MET A 87 1.79 -0.94 8.58
CA MET A 87 1.32 -1.57 7.34
C MET A 87 1.75 -0.72 6.15
N ARG A 88 2.30 -1.37 5.13
CA ARG A 88 2.53 -0.78 3.81
C ARG A 88 1.95 -1.69 2.73
N LEU A 89 1.87 -1.21 1.50
CA LEU A 89 1.53 -2.06 0.36
C LEU A 89 2.80 -2.54 -0.35
N ASP A 90 2.78 -3.80 -0.79
CA ASP A 90 3.74 -4.28 -1.76
C ASP A 90 3.53 -3.57 -3.10
N ARG A 91 4.61 -3.03 -3.66
CA ARG A 91 4.54 -2.19 -4.86
C ARG A 91 4.03 -2.96 -6.07
N ALA A 92 4.39 -4.23 -6.21
CA ALA A 92 4.11 -5.01 -7.42
C ALA A 92 2.69 -5.58 -7.39
N THR A 93 2.29 -6.11 -6.24
CA THR A 93 1.07 -6.90 -6.07
C THR A 93 -0.06 -6.14 -5.39
N GLY A 94 0.24 -5.08 -4.63
CA GLY A 94 -0.73 -4.40 -3.78
C GLY A 94 -1.09 -5.17 -2.51
N ALA A 95 -0.40 -6.27 -2.20
CA ALA A 95 -0.62 -7.01 -0.97
C ALA A 95 -0.25 -6.18 0.27
N LYS A 96 -0.95 -6.39 1.39
CA LYS A 96 -0.58 -5.78 2.67
C LYS A 96 0.71 -6.41 3.20
N CYS A 97 1.67 -5.58 3.56
CA CYS A 97 2.87 -5.99 4.26
C CYS A 97 2.87 -5.37 5.66
N HIS A 98 2.95 -6.20 6.69
CA HIS A 98 3.01 -5.77 8.08
C HIS A 98 4.42 -5.84 8.63
N THR A 99 4.83 -4.80 9.34
CA THR A 99 6.04 -4.81 10.17
C THR A 99 5.59 -4.77 11.62
N LEU A 100 6.04 -5.75 12.40
CA LEU A 100 5.74 -5.88 13.82
C LEU A 100 6.92 -5.35 14.64
N SER A 101 6.66 -4.48 15.60
CA SER A 101 7.61 -4.17 16.65
C SER A 101 7.92 -5.43 17.44
N ALA A 102 9.16 -5.58 17.91
CA ALA A 102 9.50 -6.66 18.84
C ALA A 102 8.61 -6.63 20.09
N ARG A 103 8.15 -5.44 20.51
CA ARG A 103 7.18 -5.25 21.61
C ARG A 103 5.79 -5.83 21.32
N ALA A 104 5.45 -6.05 20.06
CA ALA A 104 4.19 -6.70 19.66
C ALA A 104 4.25 -8.23 19.80
N LEU A 105 5.45 -8.80 19.93
CA LEU A 105 5.66 -10.24 19.97
C LEU A 105 5.50 -10.79 21.38
N ASN A 106 4.92 -11.97 21.49
CA ASN A 106 4.93 -12.73 22.74
C ASN A 106 6.27 -13.46 22.87
N ILE A 107 7.20 -12.88 23.63
CA ILE A 107 8.53 -13.45 23.87
C ILE A 107 8.52 -14.16 25.21
N SER A 108 8.90 -15.45 25.22
CA SER A 108 9.03 -16.22 26.46
C SER A 108 10.03 -15.55 27.39
N TRP A 109 9.58 -15.23 28.61
CA TRP A 109 10.33 -14.47 29.62
C TRP A 109 10.76 -13.06 29.18
N GLY A 110 10.14 -12.48 28.13
CA GLY A 110 10.47 -11.14 27.62
C GLY A 110 10.27 -10.02 28.65
N ASP A 111 9.41 -10.26 29.64
CA ASP A 111 9.17 -9.36 30.78
C ASP A 111 10.00 -9.71 32.02
N THR A 112 10.87 -10.71 31.93
CA THR A 112 11.74 -11.14 33.04
C THR A 112 13.15 -10.56 32.86
N PRO A 113 13.53 -9.53 33.65
CA PRO A 113 14.79 -8.79 33.46
C PRO A 113 16.06 -9.63 33.58
N TYR A 114 15.96 -10.81 34.20
CA TYR A 114 17.06 -11.76 34.34
C TYR A 114 17.43 -12.43 33.01
N TYR A 115 16.45 -12.62 32.11
CA TYR A 115 16.65 -13.29 30.83
C TYR A 115 16.66 -12.33 29.65
N TRP A 116 15.87 -11.25 29.72
CA TRP A 116 15.73 -10.27 28.65
C TRP A 116 15.78 -8.85 29.17
N ARG A 117 16.33 -7.95 28.37
CA ARG A 117 16.25 -6.51 28.60
C ARG A 117 15.93 -5.81 27.30
N TRP A 118 14.91 -4.96 27.35
CA TRP A 118 14.60 -4.06 26.25
C TRP A 118 15.59 -2.90 26.26
N ILE A 119 16.25 -2.68 25.12
CA ILE A 119 17.16 -1.54 24.93
C ILE A 119 16.50 -0.53 23.99
N HIS A 120 16.69 0.74 24.28
CA HIS A 120 16.40 1.82 23.34
C HIS A 120 17.62 1.99 22.44
N VAL A 121 17.39 2.01 21.13
CA VAL A 121 18.42 2.32 20.14
C VAL A 121 18.07 3.69 19.59
N ASP A 122 18.86 4.70 19.95
CA ASP A 122 18.72 6.03 19.38
C ASP A 122 19.28 6.00 17.95
N VAL A 123 18.48 6.43 16.97
CA VAL A 123 18.77 6.33 15.53
C VAL A 123 19.53 7.58 15.05
N ASP A 124 20.48 8.06 15.86
CA ASP A 124 21.26 9.29 15.57
C ASP A 124 22.72 8.99 15.19
N ASP A 125 23.08 7.72 14.94
CA ASP A 125 24.48 7.29 14.71
C ASP A 125 24.71 6.69 13.31
N TYR A 126 24.21 7.35 12.25
CA TYR A 126 24.58 7.11 10.85
C TYR A 126 24.63 8.38 9.99
#